data_AF-A0A2S9FG75-F1
#
_entry.id   AF-A0A2S9FG75-F1
#
_cell.length_a   1.000
_cell.length_b   1.000
_cell.length_c   1.000
_cell.angle_alpha   90.00
_cell.angle_beta   90.00
_cell.angle_gamma   90.00
#
_symmetry.space_group_name_H-M   'P 1'
#
loop_
_entity.id
_entity.type
_entity.pdbx_description
1 polymer ?
#
loop_
_entity_poly.entity_id
_entity_poly.type
_entity_poly.pdbx_seq_one_letter_code
_entity_poly.pdbx_strand_id
1 'polypeptide(L)'
;LMRKVVIELLAWQFASPVRWIETQDLLFIEEAAGGLGIERFVEIGVKNAPTVAGLATNTLKLPEYSHNTTEVLNAERDAAVLFATDTDPEPELDESPEETAPSAEAAPAAAPAAPAPAAAPSGGPRPDDLTFDAADATTALIALSAKIRIDQIEALDSIESITDGASSRRNQMLVDLGSELNLGAIDGAAEADLAGLKGQVTKLARTYKPFGPVLSDAINDQLRTVFGPSGKRPAYIAERVKKVWELGDGWVKHATVELALGTR
;
A
#
# COMPACT_ATOMS: atom_id res chain seq x y z
N LEU A 1 26.11 26.15 -23.68
CA LEU A 1 26.83 25.32 -22.70
C LEU A 1 25.85 24.58 -21.77
N MET A 2 24.95 25.28 -21.07
CA MET A 2 24.02 24.69 -20.10
C MET A 2 23.19 23.51 -20.61
N ARG A 3 22.56 23.62 -21.78
CA ARG A 3 21.83 22.48 -22.38
C ARG A 3 22.68 21.20 -22.48
N LYS A 4 23.95 21.32 -22.91
CA LYS A 4 24.84 20.16 -23.02
C LYS A 4 25.17 19.60 -21.64
N VAL A 5 25.51 20.46 -20.68
CA VAL A 5 25.84 20.05 -19.31
C VAL A 5 24.67 19.31 -18.66
N VAL A 6 23.44 19.83 -18.76
CA VAL A 6 22.25 19.17 -18.18
C VAL A 6 22.00 17.81 -18.83
N ILE A 7 22.12 17.71 -20.16
CA ILE A 7 21.96 16.43 -20.87
C ILE A 7 23.01 15.41 -20.39
N GLU A 8 24.27 15.80 -20.30
CA GLU A 8 25.33 14.89 -19.84
C GLU A 8 25.10 14.46 -18.38
N LEU A 9 24.74 15.37 -17.48
CA LEU A 9 24.44 15.01 -16.08
C LEU A 9 23.32 13.97 -15.99
N LEU A 10 22.22 14.17 -16.73
CA LEU A 10 21.09 13.23 -16.75
C LEU A 10 21.40 11.91 -17.46
N ALA A 11 22.32 11.90 -18.42
CA ALA A 11 22.75 10.67 -19.09
C ALA A 11 23.64 9.83 -18.16
N TRP A 12 24.62 10.46 -17.50
CA TRP A 12 25.58 9.76 -16.66
C TRP A 12 25.01 9.35 -15.30
N GLN A 13 24.00 10.04 -14.77
CA GLN A 13 23.37 9.67 -13.48
C GLN A 13 22.81 8.23 -13.49
N PHE A 14 22.39 7.72 -14.65
CA PHE A 14 21.79 6.37 -14.73
C PHE A 14 22.79 5.25 -14.38
N ALA A 15 24.07 5.49 -14.62
CA ALA A 15 25.14 4.51 -14.41
C ALA A 15 26.17 4.95 -13.37
N SER A 16 25.95 6.08 -12.70
CA SER A 16 26.84 6.62 -11.67
C SER A 16 26.17 6.53 -10.29
N PRO A 17 26.94 6.28 -9.22
CA PRO A 17 26.39 6.30 -7.86
C PRO A 17 25.75 7.66 -7.51
N VAL A 18 24.66 7.62 -6.76
CA VAL A 18 24.01 8.83 -6.23
C VAL A 18 24.77 9.30 -4.98
N ARG A 19 25.39 10.48 -5.07
CA ARG A 19 26.17 11.10 -3.99
C ARG A 19 25.27 11.91 -3.04
N TRP A 20 24.38 11.20 -2.36
CA TRP A 20 23.32 11.82 -1.56
C TRP A 20 23.81 12.38 -0.22
N ILE A 21 24.90 11.85 0.32
CA ILE A 21 25.52 12.38 1.55
C ILE A 21 26.07 13.78 1.25
N GLU A 22 26.89 13.93 0.21
CA GLU A 22 27.50 15.21 -0.15
C GLU A 22 26.47 16.24 -0.63
N THR A 23 25.34 15.77 -1.16
CA THR A 23 24.22 16.65 -1.49
C THR A 23 23.57 17.21 -0.23
N GLN A 24 23.37 16.39 0.81
CA GLN A 24 22.87 16.86 2.10
C GLN A 24 23.88 17.75 2.83
N ASP A 25 25.17 17.43 2.76
CA ASP A 25 26.23 18.30 3.29
C ASP A 25 26.14 19.70 2.65
N LEU A 26 26.04 19.78 1.32
CA LEU A 26 25.86 21.06 0.63
C LEU A 26 24.59 21.80 1.06
N LEU A 27 23.48 21.10 1.29
CA LEU A 27 22.21 21.71 1.68
C LEU A 27 22.23 22.25 3.12
N PHE A 28 22.73 21.46 4.08
CA PHE A 28 22.57 21.70 5.51
C PHE A 28 23.76 22.41 6.17
N ILE A 29 24.95 22.35 5.59
CA ILE A 29 26.10 23.12 6.09
C ILE A 29 25.81 24.61 5.89
N GLU A 30 26.12 25.43 6.90
CA GLU A 30 25.93 26.88 6.85
C GLU A 30 26.75 27.54 5.71
N GLU A 31 26.27 28.65 5.18
CA GLU A 31 26.97 29.41 4.13
C GLU A 31 28.39 29.80 4.55
N ALA A 32 28.60 30.13 5.84
CA ALA A 32 29.91 30.48 6.40
C ALA A 32 30.93 29.31 6.33
N ALA A 33 30.44 28.07 6.27
CA ALA A 33 31.25 26.85 6.14
C ALA A 33 31.21 26.27 4.72
N GLY A 34 30.64 26.99 3.74
CA GLY A 34 30.66 26.63 2.32
C GLY A 34 29.47 25.79 1.85
N GLY A 35 28.43 25.63 2.66
CA GLY A 35 27.15 25.05 2.24
C GLY A 35 26.13 26.10 1.80
N LEU A 36 24.85 25.71 1.77
CA LEU A 36 23.72 26.56 1.41
C LEU A 36 22.91 27.04 2.62
N GLY A 37 23.07 26.43 3.80
CA GLY A 37 22.39 26.83 5.03
C GLY A 37 20.87 26.91 4.91
N ILE A 38 20.23 25.97 4.21
CA ILE A 38 18.78 26.06 3.97
C ILE A 38 17.97 26.05 5.27
N GLU A 39 16.92 26.85 5.34
CA GLU A 39 16.06 26.92 6.53
C GLU A 39 14.92 25.89 6.48
N ARG A 40 14.48 25.47 5.29
CA ARG A 40 13.43 24.46 5.11
C ARG A 40 13.80 23.46 4.03
N PHE A 41 13.66 22.19 4.34
CA PHE A 41 13.79 21.07 3.41
C PHE A 41 12.40 20.46 3.17
N VAL A 42 11.87 20.57 1.95
CA VAL A 42 10.53 20.05 1.61
C VAL A 42 10.65 18.88 0.64
N GLU A 43 10.33 17.67 1.11
CA GLU A 43 10.20 16.50 0.25
C GLU A 43 8.89 16.55 -0.53
N ILE A 44 8.98 16.50 -1.85
CA ILE A 44 7.83 16.28 -2.73
C ILE A 44 7.65 14.77 -2.91
N GLY A 45 6.79 14.17 -2.09
CA GLY A 45 6.52 12.74 -2.07
C GLY A 45 5.34 12.39 -1.17
N VAL A 46 4.90 11.13 -1.20
CA VAL A 46 3.71 10.69 -0.46
C VAL A 46 3.98 10.62 1.05
N LYS A 47 2.99 10.98 1.87
CA LYS A 47 3.12 10.98 3.35
C LYS A 47 3.42 9.61 3.96
N ASN A 48 3.04 8.54 3.26
CA ASN A 48 3.21 7.16 3.73
C ASN A 48 4.64 6.62 3.51
N ALA A 49 5.48 7.34 2.76
CA ALA A 49 6.87 6.98 2.53
C ALA A 49 7.76 8.23 2.39
N PRO A 50 7.87 9.08 3.44
CA PRO A 50 8.64 10.31 3.43
C PRO A 50 10.14 9.98 3.53
N THR A 51 10.66 9.38 2.46
CA THR A 51 11.95 8.69 2.45
C THR A 51 13.08 9.69 2.55
N VAL A 52 13.01 10.77 1.76
CA VAL A 52 14.08 11.76 1.71
C VAL A 52 14.05 12.70 2.92
N ALA A 53 12.86 13.05 3.41
CA ALA A 53 12.68 13.74 4.68
C ALA A 53 13.19 12.88 5.86
N GLY A 54 12.96 11.56 5.84
CA GLY A 54 13.51 10.63 6.81
C GLY A 54 15.04 10.57 6.78
N LEU A 55 15.64 10.54 5.59
CA LEU A 55 17.10 10.62 5.42
C LEU A 55 17.64 11.95 5.96
N ALA A 56 17.04 13.09 5.59
CA ALA A 56 17.41 14.42 6.10
C ALA A 56 17.35 14.47 7.63
N THR A 57 16.25 13.99 8.22
CA THR A 57 16.06 13.94 9.67
C THR A 57 17.15 13.13 10.37
N ASN A 58 17.60 12.03 9.76
CA ASN A 58 18.66 11.21 10.35
C ASN A 58 20.05 11.84 10.19
N THR A 59 20.32 12.51 9.07
CA THR A 59 21.56 13.29 8.89
C THR A 59 21.67 14.42 9.90
N LEU A 60 20.59 15.17 10.11
CA LEU A 60 20.56 16.29 11.06
C LEU A 60 20.73 15.87 12.53
N LYS A 61 20.59 14.57 12.85
CA LYS A 61 20.90 14.03 14.19
C LYS A 61 22.40 13.85 14.43
N LEU A 62 23.24 13.90 13.39
CA LEU A 62 24.68 13.70 13.57
C LEU A 62 25.29 14.90 14.29
N PRO A 63 26.36 14.71 15.09
CA PRO A 63 26.98 15.79 15.88
C PRO A 63 27.44 16.99 15.05
N GLU A 64 27.81 16.76 13.79
CA GLU A 64 28.25 17.79 12.84
C GLU A 64 27.12 18.80 12.50
N TYR A 65 25.86 18.41 12.69
CA TYR A 65 24.67 19.21 12.42
C TYR A 65 23.95 19.70 13.68
N SER A 66 24.56 19.60 14.86
CA SER A 66 23.89 19.91 16.14
C SER A 66 23.39 21.35 16.28
N HIS A 67 23.89 22.27 15.46
CA HIS A 67 23.50 23.68 15.43
C HIS A 67 22.55 24.02 14.27
N ASN A 68 22.26 23.06 13.39
CA ASN A 68 21.38 23.27 12.26
C ASN A 68 19.91 23.32 12.75
N THR A 69 19.16 24.31 12.25
CA THR A 69 17.75 24.54 12.59
C THR A 69 16.81 24.32 11.41
N THR A 70 17.25 23.56 10.40
CA THR A 70 16.47 23.30 9.19
C THR A 70 15.19 22.55 9.54
N GLU A 71 14.05 23.11 9.13
CA GLU A 71 12.75 22.46 9.24
C GLU A 71 12.61 21.41 8.13
N VAL A 72 12.32 20.16 8.50
CA VAL A 72 12.18 19.04 7.55
C VAL A 72 10.72 18.67 7.35
N LEU A 73 10.20 18.97 6.16
CA LEU A 73 8.81 18.83 5.78
C LEU A 73 8.62 17.81 4.64
N ASN A 74 7.44 17.23 4.57
CA ASN A 74 6.93 16.45 3.45
C ASN A 74 5.62 17.08 2.94
N ALA A 75 5.49 17.17 1.62
CA ALA A 75 4.42 17.91 0.96
C ALA A 75 2.99 17.45 1.34
N GLU A 76 2.77 16.15 1.54
CA GLU A 76 1.46 15.62 1.92
C GLU A 76 1.27 15.58 3.44
N ARG A 77 2.31 15.22 4.19
CA ARG A 77 2.26 15.11 5.66
C ARG A 77 2.04 16.48 6.31
N ASP A 78 2.80 17.48 5.84
CA ASP A 78 2.87 18.81 6.45
C ASP A 78 2.19 19.86 5.57
N ALA A 79 1.19 19.44 4.78
CA ALA A 79 0.46 20.31 3.87
C ALA A 79 -0.11 21.55 4.57
N ALA A 80 -0.63 21.41 5.79
CA ALA A 80 -1.19 22.53 6.54
C ALA A 80 -0.16 23.64 6.79
N VAL A 81 1.06 23.27 7.22
CA VAL A 81 2.18 24.21 7.44
C VAL A 81 2.64 24.85 6.13
N LEU A 82 2.70 24.06 5.05
CA LEU A 82 3.13 24.55 3.73
C LEU A 82 2.11 25.51 3.09
N PHE A 83 0.82 25.28 3.32
CA PHE A 83 -0.27 26.13 2.82
C PHE A 83 -0.70 27.22 3.81
N ALA A 84 0.00 27.35 4.95
CA ALA A 84 -0.32 28.30 6.02
C ALA A 84 -1.80 28.21 6.46
N THR A 85 -2.32 26.98 6.52
CA THR A 85 -3.67 26.67 7.03
C THR A 85 -3.62 25.99 8.39
N ASP A 86 -2.42 25.84 8.95
CA ASP A 86 -2.23 25.47 10.34
C ASP A 86 -2.69 26.61 11.26
N THR A 87 -3.52 26.26 12.24
CA THR A 87 -3.89 27.16 13.33
C THR A 87 -2.78 27.16 14.36
N ASP A 88 -2.34 28.36 14.76
CA ASP A 88 -1.42 28.56 15.89
C ASP A 88 -1.97 27.82 17.13
N PRO A 89 -1.21 26.94 17.79
CA PRO A 89 -1.67 26.31 19.02
C PRO A 89 -1.98 27.39 20.04
N GLU A 90 -3.24 27.45 20.47
CA GLU A 90 -3.71 28.37 21.51
C GLU A 90 -2.90 28.09 22.79
N PRO A 91 -2.37 29.10 23.49
CA PRO A 91 -1.47 28.88 24.61
C PRO A 91 -2.19 28.07 25.70
N GLU A 92 -1.75 26.84 25.90
CA GLU A 92 -2.29 25.95 26.93
C GLU A 92 -2.12 26.60 28.31
N LEU A 93 -3.24 27.02 28.89
CA LEU A 93 -3.32 27.39 30.29
C LEU A 93 -3.22 26.11 31.12
N ASP A 94 -2.00 25.82 31.56
CA ASP A 94 -1.60 25.13 32.80
C ASP A 94 -2.71 24.29 33.48
N GLU A 95 -2.90 23.05 33.01
CA GLU A 95 -3.46 21.98 33.83
C GLU A 95 -2.35 20.98 34.16
N SER A 96 -2.09 20.88 35.46
CA SER A 96 -1.09 20.01 36.10
C SER A 96 -1.32 18.51 35.80
N PRO A 97 -0.28 17.67 35.96
CA PRO A 97 -0.10 16.46 35.15
C PRO A 97 -0.94 15.27 35.62
N GLU A 98 -1.64 14.62 34.69
CA GLU A 98 -2.11 13.25 34.86
C GLU A 98 -0.99 12.26 34.53
N GLU A 99 -0.64 11.51 35.57
CA GLU A 99 0.38 10.47 35.63
C GLU A 99 0.04 9.30 34.69
N THR A 100 0.74 9.21 33.56
CA THR A 100 0.64 8.07 32.65
C THR A 100 1.60 6.96 33.11
N ALA A 101 1.03 5.86 33.58
CA ALA A 101 1.78 4.64 33.92
C ALA A 101 2.42 4.00 32.65
N PRO A 102 3.63 3.43 32.74
CA PRO A 102 4.34 2.90 31.58
C PRO A 102 3.76 1.56 31.14
N SER A 103 3.34 1.45 29.88
CA SER A 103 3.08 0.17 29.24
C SER A 103 4.40 -0.43 28.76
N ALA A 104 4.71 -1.61 29.30
CA ALA A 104 5.96 -2.33 29.08
C ALA A 104 6.19 -2.73 27.63
N GLU A 105 7.46 -2.59 27.23
CA GLU A 105 8.09 -3.09 26.02
C GLU A 105 8.07 -4.63 26.00
N ALA A 106 7.46 -5.22 24.97
CA ALA A 106 7.52 -6.65 24.71
C ALA A 106 8.45 -6.93 23.52
N ALA A 107 9.58 -7.56 23.83
CA ALA A 107 10.57 -8.06 22.87
C ALA A 107 9.97 -9.07 21.88
N PRO A 108 10.55 -9.21 20.67
CA PRO A 108 10.05 -10.17 19.68
C PRO A 108 10.35 -11.61 20.13
N ALA A 109 9.29 -12.37 20.37
CA ALA A 109 9.36 -13.80 20.64
C ALA A 109 9.64 -14.58 19.35
N ALA A 110 10.57 -15.54 19.46
CA ALA A 110 10.95 -16.45 18.40
C ALA A 110 9.77 -17.26 17.85
N ALA A 111 9.76 -17.47 16.53
CA ALA A 111 8.77 -18.25 15.80
C ALA A 111 8.68 -19.70 16.33
N PRO A 112 7.48 -20.21 16.66
CA PRO A 112 7.27 -21.63 16.84
C PRO A 112 7.25 -22.34 15.48
N ALA A 113 7.89 -23.51 15.42
CA ALA A 113 7.79 -24.42 14.27
C ALA A 113 6.32 -24.79 13.99
N ALA A 114 5.97 -24.83 12.71
CA ALA A 114 4.64 -25.16 12.23
C ALA A 114 4.15 -26.53 12.77
N PRO A 115 2.97 -26.61 13.43
CA PRO A 115 2.35 -27.89 13.72
C PRO A 115 1.86 -28.54 12.42
N ALA A 116 1.97 -29.86 12.35
CA ALA A 116 1.41 -30.67 11.26
C ALA A 116 -0.11 -30.40 11.12
N PRO A 117 -0.67 -30.41 9.91
CA PRO A 117 -2.08 -30.06 9.70
C PRO A 117 -2.98 -31.05 10.43
N ALA A 118 -3.75 -30.55 11.40
CA ALA A 118 -4.88 -31.26 11.99
C ALA A 118 -5.89 -31.57 10.88
N ALA A 119 -6.40 -32.81 10.86
CA ALA A 119 -7.53 -33.18 10.03
C ALA A 119 -8.73 -32.29 10.37
N ALA A 120 -9.46 -31.83 9.35
CA ALA A 120 -10.67 -31.05 9.52
C ALA A 120 -11.66 -31.79 10.46
N PRO A 121 -12.42 -31.08 11.31
CA PRO A 121 -13.38 -31.72 12.21
C PRO A 121 -14.46 -32.42 11.38
N SER A 122 -14.40 -33.75 11.35
CA SER A 122 -15.39 -34.62 10.74
C SER A 122 -16.62 -34.69 11.66
N GLY A 123 -17.62 -33.82 11.43
CA GLY A 123 -18.88 -33.94 12.18
C GLY A 123 -19.98 -32.92 11.92
N GLY A 124 -19.68 -31.77 11.31
CA GLY A 124 -20.72 -30.79 10.92
C GLY A 124 -21.23 -30.99 9.49
N PRO A 125 -22.46 -30.55 9.16
CA PRO A 125 -22.88 -30.44 7.77
C PRO A 125 -21.87 -29.55 7.01
N ARG A 126 -21.45 -30.02 5.85
CA ARG A 126 -20.50 -29.31 5.00
C ARG A 126 -21.11 -27.98 4.57
N PRO A 127 -20.37 -26.85 4.62
CA PRO A 127 -20.87 -25.59 4.10
C PRO A 127 -21.15 -25.70 2.61
N ASP A 128 -22.16 -24.97 2.16
CA ASP A 128 -22.47 -24.83 0.74
C ASP A 128 -21.27 -24.21 -0.02
N ASP A 129 -21.21 -24.46 -1.34
CA ASP A 129 -20.19 -23.81 -2.16
C ASP A 129 -20.46 -22.32 -2.29
N LEU A 130 -19.41 -21.53 -2.43
CA LEU A 130 -19.51 -20.08 -2.58
C LEU A 130 -19.50 -19.70 -4.05
N THR A 131 -20.30 -18.72 -4.44
CA THR A 131 -20.04 -18.04 -5.70
C THR A 131 -18.82 -17.14 -5.53
N PHE A 132 -17.97 -17.08 -6.55
CA PHE A 132 -17.02 -15.99 -6.72
C PHE A 132 -17.51 -15.19 -7.92
N ASP A 133 -18.04 -14.00 -7.68
CA ASP A 133 -18.69 -13.19 -8.69
C ASP A 133 -17.95 -11.86 -8.96
N ALA A 134 -18.59 -10.96 -9.71
CA ALA A 134 -18.02 -9.68 -10.05
C ALA A 134 -17.82 -8.76 -8.82
N ALA A 135 -18.66 -8.88 -7.79
CA ALA A 135 -18.50 -8.10 -6.57
C ALA A 135 -17.28 -8.57 -5.75
N ASP A 136 -17.04 -9.88 -5.71
CA ASP A 136 -15.83 -10.45 -5.10
C ASP A 136 -14.57 -10.00 -5.84
N ALA A 137 -14.60 -10.06 -7.18
CA ALA A 137 -13.50 -9.60 -8.02
C ALA A 137 -13.20 -8.10 -7.83
N THR A 138 -14.23 -7.25 -7.75
CA THR A 138 -14.07 -5.82 -7.45
C THR A 138 -13.37 -5.60 -6.11
N THR A 139 -13.78 -6.33 -5.06
CA THR A 139 -13.16 -6.22 -3.74
C THR A 139 -11.68 -6.65 -3.78
N ALA A 140 -11.39 -7.76 -4.44
CA ALA A 140 -10.03 -8.28 -4.60
C ALA A 140 -9.13 -7.30 -5.37
N LEU A 141 -9.65 -6.69 -6.43
CA LEU A 141 -8.92 -5.73 -7.27
C LEU A 141 -8.64 -4.43 -6.52
N ILE A 142 -9.62 -3.93 -5.76
CA ILE A 142 -9.43 -2.76 -4.88
C ILE A 142 -8.37 -3.06 -3.82
N ALA A 143 -8.47 -4.20 -3.14
CA ALA A 143 -7.47 -4.64 -2.18
C ALA A 143 -6.07 -4.73 -2.81
N LEU A 144 -5.97 -5.29 -4.03
CA LEU A 144 -4.72 -5.40 -4.80
C LEU A 144 -4.13 -4.02 -5.12
N SER A 145 -4.93 -3.13 -5.70
CA SER A 145 -4.49 -1.82 -6.17
C SER A 145 -4.12 -0.88 -5.02
N ALA A 146 -4.93 -0.88 -3.95
CA ALA A 146 -4.71 -0.05 -2.77
C ALA A 146 -3.69 -0.63 -1.78
N LYS A 147 -3.25 -1.88 -1.98
CA LYS A 147 -2.33 -2.60 -1.08
C LYS A 147 -2.84 -2.74 0.37
N ILE A 148 -4.16 -2.68 0.57
CA ILE A 148 -4.82 -2.91 1.87
C ILE A 148 -5.47 -4.29 1.92
N ARG A 149 -5.61 -4.88 3.11
CA ARG A 149 -6.26 -6.19 3.23
C ARG A 149 -7.75 -6.08 2.96
N ILE A 150 -8.38 -7.18 2.54
CA ILE A 150 -9.83 -7.22 2.27
C ILE A 150 -10.64 -6.84 3.52
N ASP A 151 -10.17 -7.21 4.72
CA ASP A 151 -10.83 -6.87 5.99
C ASP A 151 -10.75 -5.39 6.39
N GLN A 152 -9.87 -4.61 5.73
CA GLN A 152 -9.74 -3.16 5.95
C GLN A 152 -10.65 -2.34 5.02
N ILE A 153 -11.41 -3.00 4.15
CA ILE A 153 -12.30 -2.36 3.19
C ILE A 153 -13.71 -2.33 3.77
N GLU A 154 -14.22 -1.14 4.07
CA GLU A 154 -15.55 -0.94 4.63
C GLU A 154 -16.61 -0.76 3.54
N ALA A 155 -17.87 -1.07 3.86
CA ALA A 155 -18.96 -1.00 2.89
C ALA A 155 -19.27 0.43 2.39
N LEU A 156 -18.96 1.43 3.22
CA LEU A 156 -19.16 2.85 2.94
C LEU A 156 -17.95 3.50 2.25
N ASP A 157 -16.84 2.78 2.11
CA ASP A 157 -15.71 3.28 1.33
C ASP A 157 -16.14 3.49 -0.12
N SER A 158 -15.44 4.38 -0.81
CA SER A 158 -15.50 4.57 -2.26
C SER A 158 -14.10 4.44 -2.85
N ILE A 159 -14.02 4.19 -4.17
CA ILE A 159 -12.76 4.20 -4.91
C ILE A 159 -12.02 5.54 -4.72
N GLU A 160 -12.73 6.66 -4.65
CA GLU A 160 -12.16 7.97 -4.38
C GLU A 160 -11.55 8.09 -2.98
N SER A 161 -12.27 7.63 -1.95
CA SER A 161 -11.77 7.66 -0.57
C SER A 161 -10.55 6.75 -0.37
N ILE A 162 -10.58 5.52 -0.94
CA ILE A 162 -9.48 4.54 -0.86
C ILE A 162 -8.23 5.04 -1.58
N THR A 163 -8.38 5.90 -2.59
CA THR A 163 -7.25 6.46 -3.33
C THR A 163 -6.81 7.83 -2.81
N ASP A 164 -7.35 8.30 -1.69
CA ASP A 164 -7.09 9.63 -1.12
C ASP A 164 -7.22 10.76 -2.17
N GLY A 165 -8.16 10.64 -3.11
CA GLY A 165 -8.33 11.62 -4.20
C GLY A 165 -7.20 11.62 -5.25
N ALA A 166 -6.25 10.68 -5.21
CA ALA A 166 -5.19 10.57 -6.21
C ALA A 166 -5.74 10.10 -7.56
N SER A 167 -6.10 11.06 -8.42
CA SER A 167 -6.75 10.82 -9.72
C SER A 167 -6.05 9.79 -10.60
N SER A 168 -4.71 9.72 -10.57
CA SER A 168 -3.96 8.68 -11.30
C SER A 168 -4.23 7.27 -10.79
N ARG A 169 -4.19 7.04 -9.47
CA ARG A 169 -4.50 5.74 -8.85
C ARG A 169 -5.96 5.37 -9.08
N ARG A 170 -6.86 6.33 -8.88
CA ARG A 170 -8.30 6.19 -9.11
C ARG A 170 -8.60 5.75 -10.54
N ASN A 171 -8.09 6.48 -11.52
CA ASN A 171 -8.36 6.19 -12.94
C ASN A 171 -7.72 4.86 -13.37
N GLN A 172 -6.53 4.52 -12.85
CA GLN A 172 -5.93 3.21 -13.13
C GLN A 172 -6.80 2.08 -12.57
N MET A 173 -7.30 2.22 -11.33
CA MET A 173 -8.17 1.22 -10.72
C MET A 173 -9.50 1.05 -11.49
N LEU A 174 -10.05 2.13 -12.04
CA LEU A 174 -11.23 2.06 -12.93
C LEU A 174 -10.93 1.35 -14.26
N VAL A 175 -9.74 1.59 -14.85
CA VAL A 175 -9.30 0.90 -16.06
C VAL A 175 -9.12 -0.60 -15.79
N ASP A 176 -8.46 -0.94 -14.69
CA ASP A 176 -8.23 -2.32 -14.27
C ASP A 176 -9.57 -3.03 -14.00
N LEU A 177 -10.51 -2.36 -13.32
CA LEU A 177 -11.85 -2.88 -13.07
C LEU A 177 -12.63 -3.14 -14.36
N GLY A 178 -12.56 -2.22 -15.32
CA GLY A 178 -13.17 -2.39 -16.64
C GLY A 178 -12.57 -3.59 -17.40
N SER A 179 -11.24 -3.73 -17.36
CA SER A 179 -10.54 -4.86 -17.99
C SER A 179 -10.86 -6.19 -17.33
N GLU A 180 -10.84 -6.25 -15.99
CA GLU A 180 -11.11 -7.46 -15.20
C GLU A 180 -12.52 -7.98 -15.45
N LEU A 181 -13.52 -7.10 -15.40
CA LEU A 181 -14.93 -7.47 -15.53
C LEU A 181 -15.41 -7.51 -16.98
N ASN A 182 -14.55 -7.17 -17.95
CA ASN A 182 -14.88 -6.97 -19.35
C ASN A 182 -16.08 -6.00 -19.52
N LEU A 183 -16.00 -4.88 -18.79
CA LEU A 183 -16.97 -3.79 -18.82
C LEU A 183 -16.36 -2.57 -19.50
N GLY A 184 -17.21 -1.74 -20.11
CA GLY A 184 -16.84 -0.38 -20.50
C GLY A 184 -16.69 0.53 -19.28
N ALA A 185 -16.76 1.84 -19.49
CA ALA A 185 -16.83 2.79 -18.38
C ALA A 185 -18.08 2.52 -17.51
N ILE A 186 -17.88 2.47 -16.19
CA ILE A 186 -18.96 2.36 -15.21
C ILE A 186 -19.20 3.76 -14.65
N ASP A 187 -20.35 4.33 -14.98
CA ASP A 187 -20.69 5.71 -14.59
C ASP A 187 -20.82 5.84 -13.07
N GLY A 188 -20.17 6.86 -12.50
CA GLY A 188 -20.14 7.12 -11.06
C GLY A 188 -19.43 6.07 -10.21
N ALA A 189 -18.63 5.17 -10.80
CA ALA A 189 -17.98 4.10 -10.06
C ALA A 189 -16.90 4.58 -9.07
N ALA A 190 -16.33 5.78 -9.29
CA ALA A 190 -15.34 6.34 -8.38
C ALA A 190 -15.98 6.81 -7.07
N GLU A 191 -17.17 7.39 -7.17
CA GLU A 191 -17.88 8.10 -6.11
C GLU A 191 -18.87 7.20 -5.36
N ALA A 192 -19.36 6.15 -6.01
CA ALA A 192 -20.26 5.18 -5.38
C ALA A 192 -19.58 4.49 -4.19
N ASP A 193 -20.34 4.31 -3.10
CA ASP A 193 -19.91 3.42 -2.02
C ASP A 193 -19.75 1.98 -2.53
N LEU A 194 -18.94 1.19 -1.83
CA LEU A 194 -18.62 -0.17 -2.28
C LEU A 194 -19.85 -1.08 -2.30
N ALA A 195 -20.82 -0.90 -1.42
CA ALA A 195 -22.07 -1.64 -1.48
C ALA A 195 -22.82 -1.37 -2.79
N GLY A 196 -22.92 -0.10 -3.20
CA GLY A 196 -23.54 0.36 -4.43
C GLY A 196 -22.77 -0.12 -5.66
N LEU A 197 -21.44 0.05 -5.67
CA LEU A 197 -20.58 -0.41 -6.77
C LEU A 197 -20.69 -1.93 -6.96
N LYS A 198 -20.63 -2.72 -5.88
CA LYS A 198 -20.85 -4.19 -5.92
C LYS A 198 -22.19 -4.53 -6.54
N GLY A 199 -23.25 -3.82 -6.15
CA GLY A 199 -24.58 -3.98 -6.73
C GLY A 199 -24.65 -3.65 -8.22
N GLN A 200 -23.93 -2.61 -8.68
CA GLN A 200 -23.85 -2.25 -10.09
C GLN A 200 -23.09 -3.29 -10.92
N VAL A 201 -21.88 -3.68 -10.49
CA VAL A 201 -21.05 -4.64 -11.24
C VAL A 201 -21.71 -6.01 -11.34
N THR A 202 -22.40 -6.46 -10.29
CA THR A 202 -23.15 -7.73 -10.32
C THR A 202 -24.24 -7.72 -11.40
N LYS A 203 -24.88 -6.57 -11.63
CA LYS A 203 -25.92 -6.40 -12.66
C LYS A 203 -25.34 -6.27 -14.07
N LEU A 204 -24.18 -5.64 -14.21
CA LEU A 204 -23.55 -5.34 -15.49
C LEU A 204 -22.70 -6.52 -16.00
N ALA A 205 -21.89 -7.12 -15.14
CA ALA A 205 -20.94 -8.18 -15.48
C ALA A 205 -21.53 -9.60 -15.36
N ARG A 206 -22.73 -9.82 -15.92
CA ARG A 206 -23.46 -11.10 -15.80
C ARG A 206 -22.75 -12.31 -16.39
N THR A 207 -21.82 -12.06 -17.31
CA THR A 207 -21.05 -13.09 -18.01
C THR A 207 -19.63 -13.24 -17.46
N TYR A 208 -19.32 -12.57 -16.35
CA TYR A 208 -17.99 -12.62 -15.73
C TYR A 208 -17.63 -14.07 -15.35
N LYS A 209 -16.40 -14.45 -15.70
CA LYS A 209 -15.81 -15.74 -15.35
C LYS A 209 -14.51 -15.47 -14.59
N PRO A 210 -14.45 -15.77 -13.29
CA PRO A 210 -13.24 -15.53 -12.52
C PRO A 210 -12.12 -16.48 -12.95
N PHE A 211 -10.87 -16.03 -13.04
CA PHE A 211 -10.42 -14.63 -12.91
C PHE A 211 -10.32 -13.98 -14.30
N GLY A 212 -10.59 -12.68 -14.38
CA GLY A 212 -10.27 -11.86 -15.53
C GLY A 212 -8.77 -11.62 -15.66
N PRO A 213 -8.32 -10.85 -16.67
CA PRO A 213 -6.90 -10.70 -16.98
C PRO A 213 -6.09 -10.08 -15.84
N VAL A 214 -6.63 -9.06 -15.16
CA VAL A 214 -5.89 -8.31 -14.14
C VAL A 214 -5.64 -9.18 -12.91
N LEU A 215 -6.69 -9.81 -12.38
CA LEU A 215 -6.56 -10.71 -11.24
C LEU A 215 -5.78 -11.96 -11.61
N SER A 216 -5.97 -12.52 -12.81
CA SER A 216 -5.20 -13.69 -13.26
C SER A 216 -3.70 -13.43 -13.24
N ASP A 217 -3.25 -12.32 -13.81
CA ASP A 217 -1.83 -12.00 -13.90
C ASP A 217 -1.24 -11.78 -12.51
N ALA A 218 -1.88 -10.93 -11.69
CA ALA A 218 -1.41 -10.61 -10.34
C ALA A 218 -1.38 -11.83 -9.42
N ILE A 219 -2.43 -12.66 -9.44
CA ILE A 219 -2.51 -13.88 -8.61
C ILE A 219 -1.44 -14.88 -9.06
N ASN A 220 -1.27 -15.11 -10.36
CA ASN A 220 -0.29 -16.07 -10.84
C ASN A 220 1.14 -15.66 -10.51
N ASP A 221 1.47 -14.37 -10.65
CA ASP A 221 2.79 -13.85 -10.29
C ASP A 221 3.07 -13.99 -8.80
N GLN A 222 2.08 -13.68 -7.96
CA GLN A 222 2.24 -13.78 -6.51
C GLN A 222 2.36 -15.24 -6.06
N LEU A 223 1.52 -16.13 -6.57
CA LEU A 223 1.59 -17.56 -6.24
C LEU A 223 2.88 -18.21 -6.74
N ARG A 224 3.42 -17.77 -7.89
CA ARG A 224 4.71 -18.25 -8.39
C ARG A 224 5.84 -17.86 -7.43
N THR A 225 5.80 -16.64 -6.90
CA THR A 225 6.77 -16.16 -5.90
C THR A 225 6.70 -16.98 -4.62
N VAL A 226 5.50 -17.20 -4.09
CA VAL A 226 5.29 -17.90 -2.80
C VAL A 226 5.54 -19.40 -2.92
N PHE A 227 5.08 -20.04 -3.99
CA PHE A 227 5.22 -21.49 -4.16
C PHE A 227 6.54 -21.92 -4.80
N GLY A 228 7.25 -21.03 -5.49
CA GLY A 228 8.53 -21.31 -6.15
C GLY A 228 9.51 -22.12 -5.29
N PRO A 229 9.81 -21.69 -4.05
CA PRO A 229 10.72 -22.41 -3.15
C PRO A 229 10.25 -23.83 -2.79
N SER A 230 8.95 -24.08 -2.79
CA SER A 230 8.35 -25.38 -2.44
C SER A 230 8.15 -26.32 -3.62
N GLY A 231 8.41 -25.85 -4.86
CA GLY A 231 8.14 -26.58 -6.10
C GLY A 231 6.66 -26.85 -6.37
N LYS A 232 5.75 -26.25 -5.60
CA LYS A 232 4.30 -26.39 -5.80
C LYS A 232 3.82 -25.49 -6.93
N ARG A 233 2.74 -25.91 -7.58
CA ARG A 233 2.05 -25.12 -8.62
C ARG A 233 0.77 -24.52 -8.04
N PRO A 234 0.23 -23.43 -8.60
CA PRO A 234 -1.04 -22.83 -8.13
C PRO A 234 -2.18 -23.86 -7.96
N ALA A 235 -2.26 -24.87 -8.84
CA ALA A 235 -3.23 -25.96 -8.75
C ALA A 235 -3.21 -26.74 -7.41
N TYR A 236 -2.11 -26.68 -6.65
CA TYR A 236 -2.01 -27.30 -5.33
C TYR A 236 -3.01 -26.72 -4.32
N ILE A 237 -3.42 -25.45 -4.48
CA ILE A 237 -4.48 -24.83 -3.66
C ILE A 237 -5.78 -25.62 -3.84
N ALA A 238 -6.19 -25.83 -5.09
CA ALA A 238 -7.39 -26.59 -5.40
C ALA A 238 -7.33 -28.03 -4.87
N GLU A 239 -6.17 -28.68 -5.00
CA GLU A 239 -5.99 -30.02 -4.42
C GLU A 239 -6.17 -30.04 -2.91
N ARG A 240 -5.62 -29.06 -2.20
CA ARG A 240 -5.75 -28.97 -0.74
C ARG A 240 -7.19 -28.66 -0.34
N VAL A 241 -7.79 -27.63 -0.92
CA VAL A 241 -9.19 -27.21 -0.69
C VAL A 241 -10.15 -28.38 -0.88
N LYS A 242 -10.02 -29.12 -1.99
CA LYS A 242 -10.92 -30.24 -2.32
C LYS A 242 -10.60 -31.54 -1.58
N LYS A 243 -9.33 -31.87 -1.32
CA LYS A 243 -8.99 -33.17 -0.70
C LYS A 243 -9.00 -33.14 0.82
N VAL A 244 -8.66 -32.00 1.42
CA VAL A 244 -8.50 -31.89 2.89
C VAL A 244 -9.76 -31.36 3.55
N TRP A 245 -10.36 -30.32 2.96
CA TRP A 245 -11.56 -29.69 3.49
C TRP A 245 -12.83 -30.08 2.72
N GLU A 246 -12.68 -30.79 1.61
CA GLU A 246 -13.79 -31.29 0.77
C GLU A 246 -14.73 -30.17 0.29
N LEU A 247 -14.19 -28.96 0.10
CA LEU A 247 -14.91 -27.78 -0.33
C LEU A 247 -14.96 -27.65 -1.86
N GLY A 248 -15.96 -26.93 -2.36
CA GLY A 248 -16.23 -26.74 -3.79
C GLY A 248 -15.29 -25.77 -4.52
N ASP A 249 -15.56 -25.55 -5.81
CA ASP A 249 -14.74 -24.70 -6.68
C ASP A 249 -14.81 -23.21 -6.33
N GLY A 250 -15.92 -22.79 -5.73
CA GLY A 250 -16.07 -21.46 -5.15
C GLY A 250 -15.04 -21.16 -4.08
N TRP A 251 -14.96 -22.06 -3.11
CA TRP A 251 -13.97 -22.00 -2.03
C TRP A 251 -12.53 -22.00 -2.56
N VAL A 252 -12.25 -22.73 -3.66
CA VAL A 252 -10.93 -22.70 -4.30
C VAL A 252 -10.59 -21.29 -4.77
N LYS A 253 -11.52 -20.58 -5.42
CA LYS A 253 -11.28 -19.22 -5.94
C LYS A 253 -11.05 -18.23 -4.80
N HIS A 254 -11.90 -18.24 -3.78
CA HIS A 254 -11.76 -17.39 -2.60
C HIS A 254 -10.42 -17.65 -1.88
N ALA A 255 -10.08 -18.93 -1.63
CA ALA A 255 -8.81 -19.27 -1.00
C ALA A 255 -7.58 -18.88 -1.85
N THR A 256 -7.71 -18.94 -3.18
CA THR A 256 -6.64 -18.53 -4.11
C THR A 256 -6.39 -17.03 -4.01
N VAL A 257 -7.45 -16.23 -4.00
CA VAL A 257 -7.38 -14.76 -3.84
C VAL A 257 -6.83 -14.39 -2.47
N GLU A 258 -7.38 -14.97 -1.40
CA GLU A 258 -6.90 -14.73 -0.03
C GLU A 258 -5.43 -15.07 0.13
N LEU A 259 -4.98 -16.22 -0.39
CA LEU A 259 -3.57 -16.59 -0.31
C LEU A 259 -2.69 -15.62 -1.10
N ALA A 260 -3.09 -15.23 -2.31
CA ALA A 260 -2.31 -14.29 -3.10
C ALA A 260 -2.25 -12.91 -2.41
N LEU A 261 -3.39 -12.34 -2.02
CA LEU A 261 -3.43 -11.01 -1.41
C LEU A 261 -2.82 -10.97 -0.01
N GLY A 262 -2.91 -12.06 0.76
CA GLY A 262 -2.35 -12.15 2.11
C GLY A 262 -0.84 -12.37 2.17
N THR A 263 -0.20 -12.71 1.04
CA THR A 263 1.24 -13.03 0.99
C THR A 263 2.07 -12.02 0.18
N ARG A 264 1.42 -11.01 -0.41
CA ARG A 264 2.05 -9.96 -1.21
C ARG A 264 2.91 -9.00 -0.39
#